data_AF-A0A962E597-F1
#
_entry.id   AF-A0A962E597-F1
#
_cell.length_a   1.000
_cell.length_b   1.000
_cell.length_c   1.000
_cell.angle_alpha   90.00
_cell.angle_beta   90.00
_cell.angle_gamma   90.00
#
_symmetry.space_group_name_H-M   'P 1'
#
loop_
_entity.id
_entity.type
_entity.pdbx_description
1 polymer ?
#
loop_
_entity_poly.entity_id
_entity_poly.type
_entity_poly.pdbx_seq_one_letter_code
_entity_poly.pdbx_strand_id
1 'polypeptide(L)'
;MEIIRHARISQRRWGGEAADYFPIHRLIDSTKALCSDNRHRVLHTHWAVKEIVVPIFGEVFVNSAGREVDVKRLCEQDHLLVDFKQFIPTLADFVRCLDEVPGLESRIDAFHQRFAQDDARARLLLSPLAVTGQLKSLLITHNSWFVNAIVPRVFGSAPILADFDLTPDDLFHRMRFDLWMENGSARPPSAASFNNLSARASRSPLPSL
;
A
#
# COMPACT_ATOMS: atom_id res chain seq x y z
N MET A 1 -7.74 -8.32 -10.76
CA MET A 1 -9.15 -8.45 -10.31
C MET A 1 -9.90 -7.15 -10.59
N GLU A 2 -11.16 -7.22 -11.02
CA GLU A 2 -11.97 -6.03 -11.35
C GLU A 2 -12.52 -5.33 -10.11
N ILE A 3 -12.53 -3.99 -10.11
CA ILE A 3 -13.06 -3.13 -9.01
C ILE A 3 -14.48 -3.57 -8.59
N ILE A 4 -15.33 -3.92 -9.57
CA ILE A 4 -16.71 -4.37 -9.33
C ILE A 4 -16.74 -5.63 -8.45
N ARG A 5 -15.77 -6.54 -8.59
CA ARG A 5 -15.72 -7.76 -7.78
C ARG A 5 -15.46 -7.45 -6.32
N HIS A 6 -14.51 -6.56 -6.02
CA HIS A 6 -14.22 -6.13 -4.65
C HIS A 6 -15.40 -5.41 -4.03
N ALA A 7 -16.00 -4.47 -4.77
CA ALA A 7 -17.16 -3.74 -4.30
C ALA A 7 -18.36 -4.65 -3.98
N ARG A 8 -18.58 -5.72 -4.75
CA ARG A 8 -19.60 -6.73 -4.44
C ARG A 8 -19.24 -7.57 -3.21
N ILE A 9 -17.97 -7.77 -2.90
CA ILE A 9 -17.53 -8.42 -1.65
C ILE A 9 -17.86 -7.51 -0.47
N SER A 10 -17.51 -6.22 -0.55
CA SER A 10 -17.86 -5.24 0.48
C SER A 10 -19.37 -5.10 0.65
N GLN A 11 -20.14 -5.05 -0.45
CA GLN A 11 -21.59 -5.03 -0.39
C GLN A 11 -22.16 -6.23 0.37
N ARG A 12 -21.67 -7.45 0.10
CA ARG A 12 -22.12 -8.64 0.84
C ARG A 12 -21.76 -8.60 2.32
N ARG A 13 -20.61 -8.00 2.68
CA ARG A 13 -20.15 -7.92 4.07
C ARG A 13 -20.83 -6.81 4.86
N TRP A 14 -20.99 -5.64 4.24
CA TRP A 14 -21.38 -4.40 4.91
C TRP A 14 -22.77 -3.89 4.53
N GLY A 15 -23.46 -4.52 3.57
CA GLY A 15 -24.76 -4.08 3.08
C GLY A 15 -24.66 -2.96 2.03
N GLY A 16 -25.74 -2.21 1.83
CA GLY A 16 -25.78 -1.08 0.89
C GLY A 16 -25.67 -1.52 -0.58
N GLU A 17 -25.15 -0.61 -1.40
CA GLU A 17 -24.92 -0.81 -2.83
C GLU A 17 -23.43 -0.97 -3.13
N ALA A 18 -23.09 -1.71 -4.18
CA ALA A 18 -21.68 -1.83 -4.59
C ALA A 18 -21.03 -0.46 -4.87
N ALA A 19 -21.82 0.53 -5.32
CA ALA A 19 -21.34 1.87 -5.63
C ALA A 19 -20.76 2.59 -4.41
N ASP A 20 -21.24 2.30 -3.20
CA ASP A 20 -20.77 2.87 -1.94
C ASP A 20 -19.26 2.63 -1.73
N TYR A 21 -18.75 1.52 -2.26
CA TYR A 21 -17.38 1.04 -2.01
C TYR A 21 -16.40 1.33 -3.16
N PHE A 22 -16.90 1.77 -4.32
CA PHE A 22 -16.06 2.07 -5.47
C PHE A 22 -14.95 3.09 -5.20
N PRO A 23 -15.16 4.19 -4.45
CA PRO A 23 -14.11 5.18 -4.23
C PRO A 23 -12.84 4.57 -3.60
N ILE A 24 -13.00 3.75 -2.56
CA ILE A 24 -11.87 3.13 -1.85
C ILE A 24 -11.18 2.09 -2.73
N HIS A 25 -11.94 1.17 -3.34
CA HIS A 25 -11.33 0.14 -4.20
C HIS A 25 -10.63 0.76 -5.42
N ARG A 26 -11.20 1.82 -6.01
CA ARG A 26 -10.58 2.54 -7.13
C ARG A 26 -9.29 3.24 -6.72
N LEU A 27 -9.19 3.78 -5.50
CA LEU A 27 -7.93 4.34 -5.01
C LEU A 27 -6.86 3.26 -4.88
N ILE A 28 -7.18 2.13 -4.23
CA ILE A 28 -6.24 1.02 -4.02
C ILE A 28 -5.74 0.46 -5.36
N ASP A 29 -6.64 0.36 -6.35
CA ASP A 29 -6.33 -0.13 -7.70
C ASP A 29 -5.71 0.91 -8.63
N SER A 30 -5.60 2.18 -8.22
CA SER A 30 -5.15 3.26 -9.11
C SER A 30 -3.72 3.07 -9.63
N THR A 31 -2.90 2.29 -8.92
CA THR A 31 -1.55 1.92 -9.35
C THR A 31 -1.52 0.97 -10.55
N LYS A 32 -2.64 0.36 -10.94
CA LYS A 32 -2.74 -0.42 -12.19
C LYS A 32 -2.41 0.41 -13.44
N ALA A 33 -2.53 1.73 -13.36
CA ALA A 33 -2.12 2.64 -14.42
C ALA A 33 -0.58 2.76 -14.56
N LEU A 34 0.18 2.31 -13.56
CA LEU A 34 1.63 2.51 -13.47
C LEU A 34 2.44 1.25 -13.78
N CYS A 35 1.81 0.07 -13.66
CA CYS A 35 2.44 -1.21 -13.92
C CYS A 35 1.40 -2.23 -14.37
N SER A 36 1.75 -3.01 -15.41
CA SER A 36 0.85 -3.99 -16.03
C SER A 36 0.67 -5.29 -15.23
N ASP A 37 1.46 -5.51 -14.19
CA ASP A 37 1.44 -6.73 -13.38
C ASP A 37 1.20 -6.43 -11.88
N ASN A 38 1.21 -7.48 -11.06
CA ASN A 38 0.88 -7.40 -9.63
C ASN A 38 1.92 -6.65 -8.76
N ARG A 39 3.04 -6.15 -9.32
CA ARG A 39 3.94 -5.22 -8.60
C ARG A 39 3.21 -3.94 -8.18
N HIS A 40 2.16 -3.53 -8.91
CA HIS A 40 1.34 -2.36 -8.54
C HIS A 40 0.73 -2.48 -7.13
N ARG A 41 0.68 -3.68 -6.56
CA ARG A 41 0.13 -3.96 -5.24
C ARG A 41 0.99 -3.40 -4.10
N VAL A 42 1.96 -2.52 -4.36
CA VAL A 42 2.70 -1.76 -3.35
C VAL A 42 1.79 -0.98 -2.39
N LEU A 43 0.59 -0.57 -2.84
CA LEU A 43 -0.44 0.02 -1.98
C LEU A 43 -1.29 -1.00 -1.20
N HIS A 44 -1.11 -2.29 -1.42
CA HIS A 44 -1.84 -3.35 -0.73
C HIS A 44 -1.10 -3.74 0.56
N THR A 45 -0.77 -2.74 1.37
CA THR A 45 0.00 -2.86 2.60
C THR A 45 -0.68 -2.07 3.71
N HIS A 46 -0.47 -2.45 4.98
CA HIS A 46 -0.99 -1.66 6.11
C HIS A 46 -0.45 -0.23 6.13
N TRP A 47 0.76 0.00 5.61
CA TRP A 47 1.33 1.33 5.45
C TRP A 47 0.43 2.21 4.57
N ALA A 48 0.08 1.74 3.37
CA ALA A 48 -0.75 2.53 2.46
C ALA A 48 -2.18 2.74 3.01
N VAL A 49 -2.75 1.74 3.68
CA VAL A 49 -4.06 1.91 4.33
C VAL A 49 -4.01 3.03 5.37
N LYS A 50 -2.99 3.03 6.23
CA LYS A 50 -2.84 4.00 7.32
C LYS A 50 -2.43 5.40 6.83
N GLU A 51 -1.45 5.48 5.94
CA GLU A 51 -0.84 6.77 5.55
C GLU A 51 -1.56 7.41 4.35
N ILE A 52 -2.41 6.68 3.62
CA ILE A 52 -3.08 7.18 2.41
C ILE A 52 -4.59 7.00 2.48
N VAL A 53 -5.09 5.77 2.64
CA VAL A 53 -6.52 5.50 2.47
C VAL A 53 -7.36 6.11 3.59
N VAL A 54 -6.99 5.86 4.85
CA VAL A 54 -7.69 6.42 6.02
C VAL A 54 -7.64 7.96 6.03
N PRO A 55 -6.50 8.63 5.76
CA PRO A 55 -6.47 10.09 5.63
C PRO A 55 -7.40 10.66 4.55
N ILE A 56 -7.66 9.93 3.46
CA ILE A 56 -8.54 10.38 2.37
C ILE A 56 -10.02 10.16 2.69
N PHE A 57 -10.37 9.02 3.29
CA PHE A 57 -11.77 8.61 3.46
C PHE A 57 -12.30 8.70 4.89
N GLY A 58 -11.43 8.99 5.86
CA GLY A 58 -11.73 8.93 7.29
C GLY A 58 -11.58 7.52 7.86
N GLU A 59 -11.76 7.41 9.18
CA GLU A 59 -11.75 6.12 9.90
C GLU A 59 -12.98 5.27 9.56
N VAL A 60 -14.13 5.93 9.46
CA VAL A 60 -15.44 5.33 9.19
C VAL A 60 -16.23 6.18 8.20
N PHE A 61 -17.09 5.52 7.42
CA PHE A 61 -18.14 6.20 6.66
C PHE A 61 -19.47 5.45 6.80
N VAL A 62 -20.58 6.13 6.50
CA VAL A 62 -21.92 5.52 6.51
C VAL A 62 -22.34 5.22 5.08
N ASN A 63 -22.67 3.96 4.79
CA ASN A 63 -23.12 3.54 3.45
C ASN A 63 -24.61 3.86 3.20
N SER A 64 -25.10 3.59 1.99
CA SER A 64 -26.49 3.84 1.60
C SER A 64 -27.54 3.07 2.42
N ALA A 65 -27.15 1.99 3.11
CA ALA A 65 -28.00 1.23 4.02
C ALA A 65 -27.95 1.74 5.47
N GLY A 66 -27.35 2.90 5.73
CA GLY A 66 -27.23 3.48 7.07
C GLY A 66 -26.26 2.73 7.99
N ARG A 67 -25.36 1.91 7.43
CA ARG A 67 -24.38 1.14 8.21
C ARG A 67 -23.05 1.85 8.25
N GLU A 68 -22.48 1.93 9.45
CA GLU A 68 -21.11 2.39 9.66
C GLU A 68 -20.11 1.32 9.18
N VAL A 69 -19.15 1.76 8.36
CA VAL A 69 -18.14 0.91 7.73
C VAL A 69 -16.76 1.43 8.09
N ASP A 70 -15.98 0.59 8.77
CA ASP A 70 -14.57 0.83 9.10
C ASP A 70 -13.71 0.72 7.83
N VAL A 71 -13.06 1.84 7.46
CA VAL A 71 -12.29 1.95 6.21
C VAL A 71 -11.09 1.02 6.22
N LYS A 72 -10.37 0.93 7.34
CA LYS A 72 -9.20 0.05 7.48
C LYS A 72 -9.60 -1.40 7.30
N ARG A 73 -10.67 -1.84 7.98
CA ARG A 73 -11.18 -3.21 7.92
C ARG A 73 -11.71 -3.56 6.53
N LEU A 74 -12.38 -2.62 5.85
CA LEU A 74 -12.78 -2.81 4.45
C LEU A 74 -11.56 -3.04 3.56
N CYS A 75 -10.53 -2.20 3.67
CA CYS A 75 -9.30 -2.36 2.89
C CYS A 75 -8.66 -3.74 3.11
N GLU A 76 -8.50 -4.12 4.37
CA GLU A 76 -7.84 -5.38 4.74
C GLU A 76 -8.64 -6.60 4.31
N GLN A 77 -9.94 -6.65 4.62
CA GLN A 77 -10.77 -7.85 4.47
C GLN A 77 -11.35 -8.03 3.07
N ASP A 78 -11.68 -6.93 2.39
CA ASP A 78 -12.44 -6.97 1.13
C ASP A 78 -11.56 -6.68 -0.09
N HIS A 79 -10.37 -6.11 0.13
CA HIS A 79 -9.41 -5.82 -0.93
C HIS A 79 -8.14 -6.65 -0.76
N LEU A 80 -7.28 -6.27 0.19
CA LEU A 80 -5.92 -6.79 0.33
C LEU A 80 -5.88 -8.30 0.52
N LEU A 81 -6.65 -8.83 1.48
CA LEU A 81 -6.73 -10.28 1.70
C LEU A 81 -7.44 -11.03 0.58
N VAL A 82 -8.34 -10.40 -0.17
CA VAL A 82 -8.98 -11.05 -1.32
C VAL A 82 -7.97 -11.23 -2.46
N ASP A 83 -7.07 -10.27 -2.64
CA ASP A 83 -6.02 -10.31 -3.64
C ASP A 83 -4.85 -11.22 -3.28
N PHE A 84 -4.48 -11.32 -2.00
CA PHE A 84 -3.35 -12.16 -1.54
C PHE A 84 -3.76 -13.48 -0.87
N LYS A 85 -5.06 -13.68 -0.62
CA LYS A 85 -5.70 -14.86 -0.02
C LYS A 85 -5.34 -15.18 1.43
N GLN A 86 -4.08 -15.03 1.85
CA GLN A 86 -3.57 -15.59 3.12
C GLN A 86 -2.85 -14.59 4.02
N PHE A 87 -2.28 -13.52 3.47
CA PHE A 87 -1.47 -12.56 4.20
C PHE A 87 -1.59 -11.18 3.56
N ILE A 88 -1.21 -10.15 4.31
CA ILE A 88 -1.01 -8.80 3.79
C ILE A 88 0.50 -8.56 3.78
N PRO A 89 1.16 -8.43 2.62
CA PRO A 89 2.58 -8.13 2.58
C PRO A 89 2.89 -6.81 3.29
N THR A 90 4.09 -6.73 3.85
CA THR A 90 4.60 -5.48 4.41
C THR A 90 5.21 -4.63 3.31
N LEU A 91 5.32 -3.32 3.54
CA LEU A 91 6.06 -2.44 2.64
C LEU A 91 7.51 -2.91 2.46
N ALA A 92 8.12 -3.45 3.51
CA ALA A 92 9.47 -3.99 3.47
C ALA A 92 9.61 -5.21 2.54
N ASP A 93 8.56 -6.03 2.35
CA ASP A 93 8.60 -7.14 1.39
C ASP A 93 8.73 -6.62 -0.05
N PHE A 94 7.96 -5.60 -0.42
CA PHE A 94 8.09 -4.94 -1.73
C PHE A 94 9.44 -4.26 -1.89
N VAL A 95 9.92 -3.55 -0.86
CA VAL A 95 11.19 -2.81 -0.93
C VAL A 95 12.40 -3.75 -1.09
N ARG A 96 12.35 -4.98 -0.56
CA ARG A 96 13.40 -5.99 -0.81
C ARG A 96 13.50 -6.40 -2.28
N CYS A 97 12.41 -6.27 -3.03
CA CYS A 97 12.38 -6.55 -4.46
C CYS A 97 12.92 -5.40 -5.31
N LEU A 98 13.23 -4.23 -4.71
CA LEU A 98 13.84 -3.11 -5.42
C LEU A 98 15.36 -3.28 -5.54
N ASP A 99 15.86 -3.07 -6.75
CA ASP A 99 17.30 -2.93 -7.02
C ASP A 99 17.86 -1.65 -6.40
N GLU A 100 19.17 -1.63 -6.14
CA GLU A 100 19.87 -0.42 -5.71
C GLU A 100 19.90 0.61 -6.83
N VAL A 101 19.87 1.90 -6.46
CA VAL A 101 19.81 3.00 -7.41
C VAL A 101 21.02 3.92 -7.23
N PRO A 102 21.99 3.89 -8.16
CA PRO A 102 23.13 4.81 -8.12
C PRO A 102 22.67 6.27 -8.09
N GLY A 103 23.22 7.05 -7.17
CA GLY A 103 22.92 8.49 -7.04
C GLY A 103 21.51 8.82 -6.51
N LEU A 104 20.79 7.84 -5.96
CA LEU A 104 19.42 8.06 -5.48
C LEU A 104 19.32 9.16 -4.42
N GLU A 105 20.26 9.21 -3.49
CA GLU A 105 20.29 10.21 -2.41
C GLU A 105 20.18 11.63 -2.96
N SER A 106 21.03 12.00 -3.92
CA SER A 106 21.00 13.33 -4.54
C SER A 106 19.68 13.62 -5.27
N ARG A 107 19.10 12.61 -5.95
CA ARG A 107 17.80 12.77 -6.65
C ARG A 107 16.65 12.95 -5.65
N ILE A 108 16.64 12.17 -4.58
CA ILE A 108 15.64 12.26 -3.51
C ILE A 108 15.75 13.60 -2.78
N ASP A 109 16.95 14.05 -2.44
CA ASP A 109 17.18 15.33 -1.78
C ASP A 109 16.65 16.49 -2.63
N ALA A 110 17.02 16.52 -3.90
CA ALA A 110 16.53 17.54 -4.84
C ALA A 110 15.01 17.52 -4.97
N PHE A 111 14.39 16.33 -5.01
CA PHE A 111 12.94 16.19 -5.03
C PHE A 111 12.31 16.67 -3.73
N HIS A 112 12.86 16.27 -2.58
CA HIS A 112 12.28 16.49 -1.26
C HIS A 112 12.36 17.95 -0.82
N GLN A 113 13.38 18.70 -1.25
CA GLN A 113 13.50 20.14 -0.98
C GLN A 113 12.26 20.94 -1.40
N ARG A 114 11.52 20.49 -2.43
CA ARG A 114 10.25 21.10 -2.86
C ARG A 114 9.16 21.07 -1.79
N PHE A 115 9.26 20.15 -0.82
CA PHE A 115 8.25 19.89 0.21
C PHE A 115 8.79 20.11 1.63
N ALA A 116 10.06 20.50 1.79
CA ALA A 116 10.73 20.58 3.09
C ALA A 116 10.14 21.63 4.05
N GLN A 117 9.38 22.60 3.53
CA GLN A 117 8.70 23.63 4.34
C GLN A 117 7.29 23.22 4.78
N ASP A 118 6.83 22.03 4.40
CA ASP A 118 5.53 21.47 4.77
C ASP A 118 5.73 20.17 5.56
N ASP A 119 5.71 20.29 6.88
CA ASP A 119 5.98 19.18 7.80
C ASP A 119 5.05 17.98 7.55
N ALA A 120 3.78 18.22 7.19
CA ALA A 120 2.80 17.16 6.99
C ALA A 120 3.07 16.39 5.68
N ARG A 121 3.33 17.11 4.58
CA ARG A 121 3.71 16.49 3.30
C ARG A 121 5.07 15.81 3.40
N ALA A 122 6.05 16.46 4.02
CA ALA A 122 7.37 15.90 4.22
C ALA A 122 7.29 14.59 5.01
N ARG A 123 6.50 14.55 6.08
CA ARG A 123 6.26 13.33 6.86
C ARG A 123 5.62 12.21 6.04
N LEU A 124 4.59 12.51 5.22
CA LEU A 124 4.00 11.50 4.34
C LEU A 124 5.01 10.96 3.34
N LEU A 125 5.77 11.86 2.68
CA LEU A 125 6.77 11.48 1.70
C LEU A 125 7.90 10.64 2.31
N LEU A 126 8.31 10.93 3.54
CA LEU A 126 9.34 10.17 4.27
C LEU A 126 8.82 8.90 4.95
N SER A 127 7.50 8.67 4.97
CA SER A 127 6.91 7.54 5.68
C SER A 127 7.38 6.16 5.21
N PRO A 128 7.68 5.90 3.90
CA PRO A 128 8.28 4.63 3.51
C PRO A 128 9.65 4.41 4.16
N LEU A 129 10.49 5.44 4.23
CA LEU A 129 11.80 5.37 4.88
C LEU A 129 11.65 5.11 6.37
N ALA A 130 10.71 5.80 7.04
CA ALA A 130 10.44 5.59 8.45
C ALA A 130 10.00 4.14 8.77
N VAL A 131 9.27 3.49 7.85
CA VAL A 131 8.79 2.12 8.03
C VAL A 131 9.83 1.06 7.65
N THR A 132 10.65 1.29 6.62
CA THR A 132 11.57 0.26 6.10
C THR A 132 13.03 0.45 6.47
N GLY A 133 13.43 1.67 6.87
CA GLY A 133 14.83 2.04 7.08
C GLY A 133 15.69 2.06 5.81
N GLN A 134 15.10 1.96 4.62
CA GLN A 134 15.82 1.85 3.35
C GLN A 134 15.51 3.03 2.44
N LEU A 135 16.53 3.78 2.02
CA LEU A 135 16.36 4.97 1.17
C LEU A 135 15.59 4.70 -0.13
N LYS A 136 15.81 3.54 -0.76
CA LYS A 136 15.10 3.12 -1.98
C LYS A 136 13.59 2.96 -1.83
N SER A 137 13.06 2.86 -0.60
CA SER A 137 11.61 2.86 -0.39
C SER A 137 10.97 4.21 -0.74
N LEU A 138 11.75 5.29 -0.76
CA LEU A 138 11.26 6.62 -1.14
C LEU A 138 10.90 6.73 -2.63
N LEU A 139 11.31 5.78 -3.48
CA LEU A 139 10.79 5.70 -4.86
C LEU A 139 9.26 5.52 -4.91
N ILE A 140 8.65 5.04 -3.82
CA ILE A 140 7.20 4.85 -3.70
C ILE A 140 6.46 6.19 -3.60
N THR A 141 7.06 7.19 -2.95
CA THR A 141 6.45 8.48 -2.61
C THR A 141 7.05 9.67 -3.35
N HIS A 142 8.34 9.62 -3.68
CA HIS A 142 9.07 10.67 -4.39
C HIS A 142 9.03 10.43 -5.89
N ASN A 143 7.83 10.39 -6.46
CA ASN A 143 7.63 10.32 -7.91
C ASN A 143 6.46 11.20 -8.33
N SER A 144 6.42 11.56 -9.62
CA SER A 144 5.41 12.45 -10.20
C SER A 144 3.97 12.02 -9.93
N TRP A 145 3.67 10.71 -10.00
CA TRP A 145 2.31 10.22 -9.75
C TRP A 145 1.91 10.39 -8.30
N PHE A 146 2.77 10.05 -7.34
CA PHE A 146 2.42 10.14 -5.93
C PHE A 146 2.11 11.59 -5.53
N VAL A 147 2.96 12.54 -5.95
CA VAL A 147 2.76 13.96 -5.63
C VAL A 147 1.60 14.61 -6.38
N ASN A 148 1.21 14.09 -7.55
CA ASN A 148 0.10 14.67 -8.32
C ASN A 148 -1.23 13.92 -8.20
N ALA A 149 -1.23 12.67 -7.74
CA ALA A 149 -2.43 11.85 -7.61
C ALA A 149 -2.80 11.55 -6.15
N ILE A 150 -1.81 11.40 -5.25
CA ILE A 150 -2.04 11.02 -3.85
C ILE A 150 -2.00 12.24 -2.92
N VAL A 151 -0.92 13.03 -2.95
CA VAL A 151 -0.75 14.20 -2.07
C VAL A 151 -1.94 15.19 -2.17
N PRO A 152 -2.45 15.55 -3.36
CA PRO A 152 -3.68 16.32 -3.52
C PRO A 152 -4.90 15.76 -2.80
N ARG A 153 -5.08 14.45 -2.81
CA ARG A 153 -6.23 13.79 -2.18
C ARG A 153 -6.11 13.74 -0.67
N VAL A 154 -4.90 13.54 -0.15
CA VAL A 154 -4.63 13.50 1.30
C VAL A 154 -4.75 14.89 1.93
N PHE A 155 -4.24 15.93 1.26
CA PHE A 155 -4.12 17.27 1.85
C PHE A 155 -5.02 18.34 1.22
N GLY A 156 -5.90 17.98 0.28
CA GLY A 156 -6.78 18.94 -0.40
C GLY A 156 -6.01 19.99 -1.20
N SER A 157 -4.92 19.60 -1.86
CA SER A 157 -4.02 20.54 -2.56
C SER A 157 -4.06 20.37 -4.08
N ALA A 158 -3.62 21.40 -4.81
CA ALA A 158 -3.55 21.34 -6.26
C ALA A 158 -2.39 20.45 -6.74
N PRO A 159 -2.54 19.76 -7.87
CA PRO A 159 -1.41 19.09 -8.52
C PRO A 159 -0.36 20.11 -8.99
N ILE A 160 0.88 19.66 -9.09
CA ILE A 160 2.03 20.45 -9.51
C ILE A 160 2.22 20.28 -11.02
N LEU A 161 2.18 21.39 -11.75
CA LEU A 161 2.52 21.44 -13.17
C LEU A 161 4.01 21.71 -13.35
N ALA A 162 4.81 20.63 -13.39
CA ALA A 162 6.25 20.69 -13.63
C ALA A 162 6.76 19.35 -14.14
N ASP A 163 7.95 19.35 -14.75
CA ASP A 163 8.70 18.12 -14.97
C ASP A 163 9.26 17.58 -13.65
N PHE A 164 9.35 16.25 -13.58
CA PHE A 164 9.86 15.51 -12.43
C PHE A 164 10.95 14.55 -12.89
N ASP A 165 12.07 14.57 -12.17
CA ASP A 165 13.20 13.68 -12.42
C ASP A 165 12.91 12.23 -11.98
N LEU A 166 12.05 12.06 -10.96
CA LEU A 166 11.61 10.74 -10.49
C LEU A 166 10.17 10.47 -10.93
N THR A 167 9.98 9.34 -11.58
CA THR A 167 8.72 8.90 -12.18
C THR A 167 8.29 7.55 -11.61
N PRO A 168 7.03 7.12 -11.83
CA PRO A 168 6.59 5.78 -11.44
C PRO A 168 7.40 4.66 -12.10
N ASP A 169 7.97 4.91 -13.28
CA ASP A 169 8.81 3.93 -13.97
C ASP A 169 10.10 3.66 -13.17
N ASP A 170 10.68 4.67 -12.51
CA ASP A 170 11.84 4.48 -11.64
C ASP A 170 11.57 3.44 -10.55
N LEU A 171 10.33 3.37 -10.03
CA LEU A 171 9.90 2.38 -9.05
C LEU A 171 9.70 1.00 -9.70
N PHE A 172 8.83 0.91 -10.71
CA PHE A 172 8.38 -0.40 -11.22
C PHE A 172 9.41 -1.08 -12.12
N HIS A 173 10.21 -0.34 -12.89
CA HIS A 173 11.29 -0.91 -13.69
C HIS A 173 12.33 -1.64 -12.81
N ARG A 174 12.53 -1.15 -11.58
CA ARG A 174 13.53 -1.68 -10.62
C ARG A 174 12.96 -2.68 -9.64
N MET A 175 11.64 -2.86 -9.63
CA MET A 175 10.99 -3.84 -8.77
C MET A 175 10.97 -5.18 -9.49
N ARG A 176 11.76 -6.13 -8.98
CA ARG A 176 11.71 -7.52 -9.43
C ARG A 176 10.37 -8.13 -9.05
N PHE A 177 9.81 -8.93 -9.95
CA PHE A 177 8.57 -9.65 -9.69
C PHE A 177 8.85 -10.92 -8.89
N ASP A 178 8.21 -11.08 -7.73
CA ASP A 178 8.28 -12.30 -6.92
C ASP A 178 6.93 -13.03 -6.92
N LEU A 179 6.96 -14.36 -6.81
CA LEU A 179 5.75 -15.21 -6.88
C LEU A 179 4.70 -14.90 -5.80
N TRP A 180 5.07 -14.34 -4.66
CA TRP A 180 4.09 -13.96 -3.64
C TRP A 180 3.23 -12.76 -4.07
N MET A 181 3.72 -11.93 -5.01
CA MET A 181 2.95 -10.85 -5.62
C MET A 181 1.81 -11.41 -6.49
N GLU A 182 2.03 -12.57 -7.09
CA GLU A 182 1.06 -13.27 -7.94
C GLU A 182 -0.06 -13.89 -7.10
N ASN A 183 -1.03 -13.09 -6.70
CA ASN A 183 -2.22 -13.54 -5.99
C ASN A 183 -1.95 -14.40 -4.74
N GLY A 184 -0.80 -14.16 -4.08
CA GLY A 184 -0.35 -14.92 -2.91
C GLY A 184 0.12 -16.35 -3.24
N SER A 185 0.59 -16.61 -4.46
CA SER A 185 1.06 -17.93 -4.91
C SER A 185 2.28 -18.47 -4.15
N ALA A 186 3.00 -17.59 -3.44
CA ALA A 186 4.03 -17.94 -2.47
C ALA A 186 3.88 -17.07 -1.21
N ARG A 187 4.67 -17.33 -0.16
CA ARG A 187 4.70 -16.47 1.03
C ARG A 187 5.81 -15.41 0.91
N PRO A 188 5.54 -14.14 1.25
CA PRO A 188 6.58 -13.13 1.36
C PRO A 188 7.45 -13.39 2.59
N PRO A 189 8.65 -12.79 2.66
CA PRO A 189 9.56 -12.94 3.80
C PRO A 189 8.90 -12.67 5.15
N SER A 190 8.07 -11.64 5.26
CA SER A 190 7.34 -11.30 6.51
C SER A 190 6.38 -12.39 6.99
N ALA A 191 5.84 -13.21 6.07
CA ALA A 191 4.86 -14.25 6.39
C ALA A 191 5.49 -15.65 6.52
N ALA A 192 6.79 -15.80 6.28
CA ALA A 192 7.49 -17.08 6.31
C ALA A 192 7.69 -17.64 7.74
N SER A 193 7.77 -16.78 8.75
CA SER A 193 8.08 -17.16 10.14
C SER A 193 6.92 -17.79 10.92
N PHE A 194 5.68 -17.70 10.43
CA PHE A 194 4.50 -18.23 11.12
C PHE A 194 4.57 -19.75 11.39
N ASN A 195 5.30 -20.52 10.58
CA ASN A 195 5.49 -21.96 10.81
C ASN A 195 6.38 -22.26 12.03
N ASN A 196 7.35 -21.40 12.35
CA ASN A 196 8.27 -21.66 13.47
C ASN A 196 7.59 -21.51 14.84
N LEU A 197 6.52 -20.72 14.92
CA LEU A 197 5.74 -20.55 16.15
C LEU A 197 4.78 -21.72 16.37
N SER A 198 4.07 -22.18 15.32
CA SER A 198 3.18 -23.35 15.45
C SER A 198 3.98 -24.65 15.68
N ALA A 199 5.16 -24.78 15.05
CA ALA A 199 6.05 -25.92 15.25
C ALA A 199 6.82 -25.88 16.59
N ARG A 200 6.99 -24.71 17.21
CA ARG A 200 7.52 -24.59 18.59
C ARG A 200 6.45 -24.84 19.64
N ALA A 201 5.23 -24.33 19.44
CA ALA A 201 4.11 -24.55 20.36
C ALA A 201 3.70 -26.04 20.46
N SER A 202 3.87 -26.82 19.39
CA SER A 202 3.63 -28.28 19.41
C SER A 202 4.79 -29.11 19.99
N ARG A 203 5.91 -28.48 20.36
CA ARG A 203 7.12 -29.15 20.88
C ARG A 203 7.41 -28.83 22.35
N SER A 204 6.58 -28.06 23.04
CA SER A 204 6.68 -27.86 24.48
C SER A 204 6.01 -29.02 25.21
N PRO A 205 6.75 -29.89 25.93
CA PRO A 205 6.11 -30.84 26.84
C PRO A 205 5.45 -30.03 27.97
N LEU A 206 4.20 -30.36 28.31
CA LEU A 206 3.59 -29.88 29.54
C LEU A 206 4.53 -30.24 30.72
N PRO A 207 4.79 -29.33 31.67
CA PRO A 207 5.52 -29.69 32.87
C PRO A 207 4.74 -30.76 33.62
N SER A 208 5.39 -31.90 33.88
CA SER A 208 4.86 -32.95 34.73
C SER A 208 4.68 -32.41 36.16
N LEU A 209 3.45 -32.48 36.67
CA LEU A 209 3.10 -32.29 38.09
C LEU A 209 3.75 -33.37 38.97
#